data_AF-A0A952HKD6-F1
#
_entry.id   AF-A0A952HKD6-F1
#
_cell.length_a   1.000
_cell.length_b   1.000
_cell.length_c   1.000
_cell.angle_alpha   90.00
_cell.angle_beta   90.00
_cell.angle_gamma   90.00
#
_symmetry.space_group_name_H-M   'P 1'
#
loop_
_entity.id
_entity.type
_entity.pdbx_description
1 polymer ?
#
loop_
_entity_poly.entity_id
_entity_poly.type
_entity_poly.pdbx_seq_one_letter_code
_entity_poly.pdbx_strand_id
1 'polypeptide(L)'
;RFDITFLGVGPDGHIASLFPDHAAVRETERVVVAETDSPKPPPERLSLTLPVINSSDRIWLVLSGSDKASALGLALAGASINDVPAAGAQGRKRTVFFVDQDAAAEVPENLIAPSYYWTSADDNSE
;
A
#
# COMPACT_ATOMS: atom_id res chain seq x y z
N ARG A 1 -14.99 -0.73 -10.43
CA ARG A 1 -14.14 -1.88 -10.03
C ARG A 1 -12.96 -1.91 -10.97
N PHE A 2 -11.76 -2.11 -10.45
CA PHE A 2 -10.53 -2.23 -11.25
C PHE A 2 -10.02 -3.67 -11.21
N ASP A 3 -9.36 -4.11 -12.28
CA ASP A 3 -8.68 -5.41 -12.29
C ASP A 3 -7.41 -5.37 -11.42
N ILE A 4 -6.65 -4.27 -11.53
CA ILE A 4 -5.43 -4.00 -10.78
C ILE A 4 -5.39 -2.52 -10.40
N THR A 5 -5.05 -2.22 -9.14
CA THR A 5 -4.61 -0.89 -8.71
C THR A 5 -3.13 -0.94 -8.33
N PHE A 6 -2.35 -0.07 -8.96
CA PHE A 6 -0.92 0.07 -8.71
C PHE A 6 -0.67 1.27 -7.79
N LEU A 7 0.10 1.07 -6.73
CA LEU A 7 0.35 2.08 -5.69
C LEU A 7 1.83 2.14 -5.33
N GLY A 8 2.34 3.36 -5.18
CA GLY A 8 3.56 3.60 -4.40
C GLY A 8 3.25 3.63 -2.90
N VAL A 9 4.27 3.41 -2.07
CA VAL A 9 4.19 3.56 -0.61
C VAL A 9 5.22 4.60 -0.17
N GLY A 10 4.80 5.60 0.61
CA GLY A 10 5.74 6.53 1.21
C GLY A 10 6.47 5.98 2.44
N PRO A 11 7.55 6.65 2.88
CA PRO A 11 8.29 6.26 4.09
C PRO A 11 7.44 6.36 5.38
N ASP A 12 6.36 7.13 5.34
CA ASP A 12 5.30 7.30 6.36
C ASP A 12 4.12 6.33 6.15
N GLY A 13 4.21 5.38 5.22
CA GLY A 13 3.14 4.42 4.96
C GLY A 13 1.94 4.95 4.17
N HIS A 14 1.95 6.21 3.73
CA HIS A 14 0.86 6.74 2.90
C HIS A 14 0.79 6.02 1.54
N ILE A 15 -0.42 5.91 1.00
CA ILE A 15 -0.72 5.44 -0.35
C ILE A 15 -1.62 6.45 -1.05
N ALA A 16 -1.54 6.56 -2.37
CA ALA A 16 -2.24 7.61 -3.12
C ALA A 16 -2.02 9.00 -2.47
N SER A 17 -3.07 9.70 -2.03
CA SER A 17 -2.94 10.86 -1.15
C SER A 17 -3.70 10.65 0.17
N LEU A 18 -3.68 9.42 0.69
CA LEU A 18 -4.22 9.05 1.99
C LEU A 18 -3.06 9.00 2.98
N PHE A 19 -2.91 10.07 3.77
CA PHE A 19 -1.82 10.22 4.74
C PHE A 19 -2.23 9.75 6.14
N PRO A 20 -1.26 9.33 6.98
CA PRO A 20 -1.51 9.03 8.38
C PRO A 20 -2.21 10.20 9.08
N ASP A 21 -3.13 9.89 10.00
CA ASP A 21 -3.92 10.83 10.79
C ASP A 21 -4.78 11.87 10.05
N HIS A 22 -4.76 11.89 8.72
CA HIS A 22 -5.62 12.77 7.91
C HIS A 22 -7.03 12.21 7.79
N ALA A 23 -8.04 13.08 7.75
CA ALA A 23 -9.44 12.66 7.63
C ALA A 23 -9.71 11.80 6.38
N ALA A 24 -8.96 12.02 5.30
CA ALA A 24 -9.09 11.30 4.04
C ALA A 24 -8.91 9.78 4.18
N VAL A 25 -8.02 9.29 5.08
CA VAL A 25 -7.81 7.84 5.26
C VAL A 25 -9.00 7.13 5.91
N ARG A 26 -9.84 7.87 6.62
CA ARG A 26 -11.03 7.36 7.34
C ARG A 26 -12.31 7.45 6.51
N GLU A 27 -12.24 7.97 5.29
CA GLU A 27 -13.42 8.14 4.43
C GLU A 27 -13.95 6.79 3.92
N THR A 28 -15.24 6.54 4.13
CA THR A 28 -15.89 5.26 3.76
C THR A 28 -16.93 5.37 2.64
N GLU A 29 -17.45 6.56 2.35
CA GLU A 29 -18.61 6.74 1.46
C GLU A 29 -18.24 7.36 0.11
N ARG A 30 -17.35 8.36 0.11
CA ARG A 30 -16.99 9.10 -1.10
C ARG A 30 -16.10 8.27 -2.02
N VAL A 31 -16.24 8.49 -3.34
CA VAL A 31 -15.37 7.84 -4.33
C VAL A 31 -14.00 8.52 -4.40
N VAL A 32 -14.00 9.85 -4.40
CA VAL A 32 -12.80 10.70 -4.47
C VAL A 32 -12.89 11.74 -3.36
N VAL A 33 -11.74 12.06 -2.78
CA VAL A 33 -11.58 13.14 -1.81
C VAL A 33 -10.49 14.11 -2.24
N ALA A 34 -10.65 15.36 -1.83
CA ALA A 34 -9.57 16.34 -1.87
C ALA A 34 -8.74 16.20 -0.59
N GLU A 35 -7.44 16.03 -0.75
CA GLU A 35 -6.45 16.23 0.30
C GLU A 35 -5.90 17.64 0.10
N THR A 36 -6.12 18.53 1.07
CA THR A 36 -5.83 19.96 0.93
C THR A 36 -4.60 20.41 1.71
N ASP A 37 -4.04 19.55 2.57
CA ASP A 37 -2.92 19.88 3.45
C ASP A 37 -1.87 18.75 3.45
N SER A 38 -1.59 18.18 2.28
CA SER A 38 -0.61 17.10 2.15
C SER A 38 0.74 17.53 2.75
N PRO A 39 1.34 16.74 3.65
CA PRO A 39 2.64 17.05 4.27
C PRO A 39 3.79 17.01 3.26
N LYS A 40 3.51 16.57 2.02
CA LYS A 40 4.45 16.52 0.89
C LYS A 40 3.95 17.37 -0.27
N PRO A 41 4.80 18.19 -0.91
CA PRO A 41 4.38 19.01 -2.04
C PRO A 41 3.92 18.17 -3.24
N PRO A 42 2.97 18.64 -4.06
CA PRO A 42 2.09 19.79 -3.79
C PRO A 42 1.08 19.50 -2.66
N PRO A 43 0.64 20.53 -1.91
CA PRO A 43 -0.24 20.37 -0.74
C PRO A 43 -1.66 19.93 -1.13
N GLU A 44 -2.14 20.33 -2.31
CA GLU A 44 -3.48 19.98 -2.80
C GLU A 44 -3.43 18.81 -3.78
N ARG A 45 -4.23 17.78 -3.50
CA ARG A 45 -4.29 16.53 -4.28
C ARG A 45 -5.71 15.99 -4.33
N LEU A 46 -5.98 15.19 -5.36
CA LEU A 46 -7.16 14.33 -5.40
C LEU A 46 -6.72 12.88 -5.11
N SER A 47 -7.50 12.17 -4.30
CA SER A 47 -7.26 10.76 -4.00
C SER A 47 -8.53 9.95 -4.15
N LEU A 48 -8.38 8.73 -4.67
CA LEU A 48 -9.38 7.69 -4.43
C LEU A 48 -9.35 7.35 -2.93
N THR A 49 -10.51 6.99 -2.40
CA THR A 49 -10.65 6.56 -1.00
C THR A 49 -10.27 5.09 -0.86
N LEU A 50 -10.00 4.68 0.37
CA LEU A 50 -9.61 3.30 0.65
C LEU A 50 -10.69 2.27 0.21
N PRO A 51 -12.01 2.48 0.39
CA PRO A 51 -13.02 1.58 -0.13
C PRO A 51 -12.98 1.43 -1.66
N VAL A 52 -12.66 2.50 -2.39
CA VAL A 52 -12.56 2.45 -3.86
C VAL A 52 -11.30 1.71 -4.29
N ILE A 53 -10.18 1.95 -3.63
CA ILE A 53 -8.93 1.21 -3.84
C ILE A 53 -9.14 -0.29 -3.55
N ASN A 54 -9.79 -0.62 -2.43
CA ASN A 54 -10.09 -2.00 -2.03
C ASN A 54 -11.22 -2.64 -2.85
N SER A 55 -11.87 -1.88 -3.74
CA SER A 55 -12.81 -2.45 -4.70
C SER A 55 -12.10 -3.25 -5.81
N SER A 56 -10.79 -3.13 -5.94
CA SER A 56 -9.97 -3.77 -6.96
C SER A 56 -9.83 -5.27 -6.75
N ASP A 57 -9.80 -6.03 -7.84
CA ASP A 57 -9.53 -7.47 -7.78
C ASP A 57 -8.12 -7.71 -7.23
N ARG A 58 -7.13 -6.91 -7.66
CA ARG A 58 -5.75 -6.98 -7.18
C ARG A 58 -5.21 -5.59 -6.83
N ILE A 59 -4.35 -5.55 -5.83
CA ILE A 59 -3.56 -4.36 -5.49
C ILE A 59 -2.08 -4.73 -5.54
N TRP A 60 -1.29 -3.92 -6.23
CA TRP A 60 0.16 -4.05 -6.30
C TRP A 60 0.79 -2.81 -5.66
N LEU A 61 1.49 -3.02 -4.55
CA LEU A 61 2.22 -1.99 -3.82
C LEU A 61 3.69 -2.10 -4.18
N VAL A 62 4.30 -1.01 -4.66
CA VAL A 62 5.68 -1.00 -5.13
C VAL A 62 6.47 0.05 -4.37
N LEU A 63 7.58 -0.38 -3.77
CA LEU A 63 8.42 0.44 -2.92
C LEU A 63 9.87 -0.05 -2.99
N SER A 64 10.80 0.89 -2.97
CA SER A 64 12.23 0.63 -3.08
C SER A 64 12.99 1.66 -2.24
N GLY A 65 14.12 1.24 -1.69
CA GLY A 65 14.97 2.04 -0.80
C GLY A 65 14.73 1.77 0.67
N SER A 66 15.80 1.89 1.45
CA SER A 66 15.84 1.60 2.88
C SER A 66 14.91 2.49 3.72
N ASP A 67 14.60 3.70 3.24
CA ASP A 67 13.67 4.61 3.90
C ASP A 67 12.22 4.09 3.92
N LYS A 68 11.93 2.99 3.22
CA LYS A 68 10.62 2.32 3.19
C LYS A 68 10.51 1.13 4.14
N ALA A 69 11.61 0.65 4.73
CA ALA A 69 11.63 -0.60 5.47
C ALA A 69 10.69 -0.60 6.68
N SER A 70 10.67 0.49 7.44
CA SER A 70 9.76 0.63 8.60
C SER A 70 8.29 0.60 8.16
N ALA A 71 7.92 1.35 7.12
CA ALA A 71 6.55 1.36 6.60
C ALA A 71 6.11 -0.02 6.08
N LEU A 72 7.00 -0.74 5.38
CA LEU A 72 6.75 -2.11 4.92
C LEU A 72 6.51 -3.05 6.10
N GLY A 73 7.41 -3.04 7.10
CA GLY A 73 7.30 -3.91 8.27
C GLY A 73 6.02 -3.69 9.04
N LEU A 74 5.64 -2.44 9.28
CA LEU A 74 4.39 -2.09 9.98
C LEU A 74 3.15 -2.48 9.16
N ALA A 75 3.17 -2.28 7.85
CA ALA A 75 2.05 -2.67 6.98
C ALA A 75 1.84 -4.20 7.00
N LEU A 76 2.93 -4.98 6.87
CA LEU A 76 2.88 -6.44 6.92
C LEU A 76 2.52 -6.99 8.30
N ALA A 77 2.86 -6.27 9.37
CA ALA A 77 2.47 -6.59 10.75
C ALA A 77 1.00 -6.27 11.06
N GLY A 78 0.25 -5.66 10.13
CA GLY A 78 -1.16 -5.31 10.32
C GLY A 78 -1.38 -4.08 11.20
N ALA A 79 -0.50 -3.08 11.10
CA ALA A 79 -0.68 -1.80 11.78
C ALA A 79 -2.04 -1.14 11.44
N SER A 80 -2.50 -0.25 12.31
CA SER A 80 -3.72 0.53 12.11
C SER A 80 -3.65 1.34 10.82
N ILE A 81 -4.74 1.37 10.05
CA ILE A 81 -4.84 2.16 8.81
C ILE A 81 -4.65 3.67 9.05
N ASN A 82 -4.89 4.14 10.27
CA ASN A 82 -4.70 5.54 10.63
C ASN A 82 -3.21 5.89 10.76
N ASP A 83 -2.38 4.92 11.14
CA ASP A 83 -0.95 5.12 11.35
C ASP A 83 -0.17 4.74 10.08
N VAL A 84 -0.60 3.67 9.41
CA VAL A 84 0.02 3.14 8.19
C VAL A 84 -1.07 2.85 7.16
N PRO A 85 -1.47 3.85 6.33
CA PRO A 85 -2.51 3.68 5.32
C PRO A 85 -2.30 2.49 4.37
N ALA A 86 -1.05 2.16 4.04
CA ALA A 86 -0.68 0.99 3.24
C ALA A 86 -1.17 -0.35 3.85
N ALA A 87 -1.28 -0.44 5.18
CA ALA A 87 -1.80 -1.64 5.86
C ALA A 87 -3.28 -1.90 5.53
N GLY A 88 -4.02 -0.85 5.15
CA GLY A 88 -5.43 -0.94 4.78
C GLY A 88 -5.68 -1.36 3.33
N ALA A 89 -4.64 -1.39 2.48
CA ALA A 89 -4.79 -1.72 1.07
C ALA A 89 -5.00 -3.21 0.87
N GLN A 90 -6.24 -3.62 0.61
CA GLN A 90 -6.61 -5.01 0.46
C GLN A 90 -7.43 -5.24 -0.81
N GLY A 91 -6.80 -5.88 -1.80
CA GLY A 91 -7.46 -6.33 -3.02
C GLY A 91 -8.38 -7.50 -2.71
N ARG A 92 -9.48 -7.62 -3.46
CA ARG A 92 -10.50 -8.67 -3.25
C ARG A 92 -9.98 -10.09 -3.47
N LYS A 93 -8.97 -10.25 -4.32
CA LYS A 93 -8.32 -11.54 -4.62
C LYS A 93 -6.88 -11.58 -4.12
N ARG A 94 -6.10 -10.50 -4.35
CA ARG A 94 -4.67 -10.51 -4.03
C ARG A 94 -4.09 -9.09 -3.76
N THR A 95 -3.28 -8.92 -2.71
CA THR A 95 -2.44 -7.73 -2.45
C THR A 95 -0.94 -8.06 -2.44
N VAL A 96 -0.20 -7.70 -3.49
CA VAL A 96 1.23 -8.04 -3.60
C VAL A 96 2.10 -6.82 -3.31
N PHE A 97 3.16 -7.00 -2.51
CA PHE A 97 4.22 -6.02 -2.33
C PHE A 97 5.41 -6.40 -3.21
N PHE A 98 5.81 -5.50 -4.11
CA PHE A 98 7.06 -5.60 -4.87
C PHE A 98 8.09 -4.68 -4.22
N VAL A 99 9.16 -5.29 -3.70
CA VAL A 99 10.14 -4.64 -2.83
C VAL A 99 11.55 -4.96 -3.31
N ASP A 100 12.47 -4.01 -3.18
CA ASP A 100 13.90 -4.29 -3.34
C ASP A 100 14.51 -4.81 -2.03
N GLN A 101 15.81 -5.17 -2.08
CA GLN A 101 16.51 -5.69 -0.92
C GLN A 101 16.59 -4.65 0.21
N ASP A 102 16.81 -3.39 -0.13
CA ASP A 102 16.96 -2.31 0.85
C ASP A 102 15.66 -2.05 1.63
N ALA A 103 14.51 -2.04 0.96
CA ALA A 103 13.21 -1.92 1.61
C ALA A 103 12.85 -3.14 2.45
N ALA A 104 13.36 -4.33 2.11
CA ALA A 104 13.11 -5.57 2.84
C ALA A 104 14.08 -5.80 4.02
N ALA A 105 15.18 -5.04 4.10
CA ALA A 105 16.32 -5.35 4.97
C ALA A 105 16.00 -5.43 6.48
N GLU A 106 15.01 -4.65 6.95
CA GLU A 106 14.61 -4.61 8.36
C GLU A 106 13.29 -5.33 8.66
N VAL A 107 12.72 -6.01 7.67
CA VAL A 107 11.45 -6.71 7.82
C VAL A 107 11.72 -8.15 8.26
N PRO A 108 11.08 -8.64 9.35
CA PRO A 108 11.22 -10.02 9.79
C PRO A 108 10.87 -11.02 8.68
N GLU A 109 11.70 -12.05 8.47
CA GLU A 109 11.51 -13.04 7.40
C GLU A 109 10.14 -13.73 7.45
N ASN A 110 9.57 -13.91 8.65
CA ASN A 110 8.24 -14.50 8.81
C ASN A 110 7.10 -13.64 8.25
N LEU A 111 7.38 -12.37 7.94
CA LEU A 111 6.46 -11.47 7.23
C LEU A 111 6.72 -11.45 5.71
N ILE A 112 7.83 -12.02 5.23
CA ILE A 112 8.30 -11.96 3.83
C ILE A 112 8.16 -13.32 3.08
N ALA A 113 7.91 -14.46 3.72
CA ALA A 113 7.89 -15.78 3.06
C ALA A 113 6.56 -16.58 3.28
N PRO A 114 6.09 -17.45 2.34
CA PRO A 114 5.22 -17.01 1.26
C PRO A 114 3.91 -17.82 1.08
N SER A 115 2.83 -17.12 0.77
CA SER A 115 1.87 -17.55 -0.27
C SER A 115 1.66 -16.46 -1.33
N TYR A 116 2.57 -15.47 -1.40
CA TYR A 116 2.23 -14.16 -1.93
C TYR A 116 3.14 -13.55 -2.99
N TYR A 117 4.18 -14.25 -3.46
CA TYR A 117 5.04 -13.76 -4.54
C TYR A 117 4.80 -14.53 -5.83
N TRP A 118 4.99 -13.87 -6.97
CA TRP A 118 5.12 -14.53 -8.27
C TRP A 118 6.60 -14.45 -8.64
N THR A 119 7.18 -15.57 -9.00
CA THR A 119 8.54 -15.68 -9.54
C THR A 119 8.47 -16.33 -10.92
N SER A 120 9.47 -16.13 -11.77
CA SER A 120 9.56 -16.82 -13.07
C SER A 120 9.66 -18.35 -12.96
N ALA A 121 9.84 -18.90 -11.75
CA ALA A 121 9.77 -20.32 -11.51
C ALA A 121 8.31 -20.86 -11.49
N ASP A 122 7.32 -19.99 -11.31
CA ASP A 122 5.90 -20.35 -11.25
C ASP A 122 5.27 -20.57 -12.65
N ASP A 123 5.96 -20.16 -13.73
CA ASP A 123 5.53 -20.32 -15.13
C ASP A 123 5.65 -21.76 -15.67
N ASN A 124 6.26 -22.70 -14.92
CA ASN A 124 6.49 -24.08 -15.38
C ASN A 124 5.44 -25.10 -14.86
N SER A 125 4.24 -24.66 -14.49
CA SER A 125 3.20 -25.52 -13.90
C SER A 125 1.88 -25.60 -14.69
N GLU A 126 1.98 -25.69 -16.02
CA GLU A 126 0.89 -26.17 -16.89
C GLU A 126 1.09 -27.62 -17.35
#